data_AF-A0A537JP37-F1
#
_entry.id   AF-A0A537JP37-F1
#
_cell.length_a   1.000
_cell.length_b   1.000
_cell.length_c   1.000
_cell.angle_alpha   90.00
_cell.angle_beta   90.00
_cell.angle_gamma   90.00
#
_symmetry.space_group_name_H-M   'P 1'
#
loop_
_entity.id
_entity.type
_entity.pdbx_description
1 polymer ?
#
loop_
_entity_poly.entity_id
_entity_poly.type
_entity_poly.pdbx_seq_one_letter_code
_entity_poly.pdbx_strand_id
1 'polypeptide(L)'
;MVPVSMIEWLQRDLKNIGVTVHIKTYEWVTYVGMLFKGRPAGTGGAQLSWGMTSNYWNDIVFRSTRQPPNGVNYGFYANPQVDKLLDQARSEFNDTARAGLYREVDRIVMGDDVAFWPICNDLNIVVLNKKVRGFVNPPEEWFQLSTPWIAG
;
A
#
# COMPACT_ATOMS: atom_id res chain seq x y z
N MET A 1 -11.15 9.05 0.14
CA MET A 1 -12.16 8.65 1.15
C MET A 1 -11.42 8.44 2.47
N VAL A 2 -11.98 8.81 3.62
CA VAL A 2 -11.28 8.63 4.89
C VAL A 2 -11.23 7.13 5.25
N PRO A 3 -10.08 6.58 5.70
CA PRO A 3 -9.86 5.15 5.93
C PRO A 3 -10.97 4.40 6.69
N VAL A 4 -11.47 4.98 7.80
CA VAL A 4 -12.48 4.32 8.65
C VAL A 4 -13.80 4.13 7.92
N SER A 5 -14.29 5.17 7.25
CA SER A 5 -15.55 5.09 6.51
C SER A 5 -15.50 4.01 5.44
N MET A 6 -14.38 3.86 4.74
CA MET A 6 -14.20 2.82 3.73
C MET A 6 -14.42 1.41 4.31
N ILE A 7 -13.84 1.14 5.49
CA ILE A 7 -14.01 -0.16 6.15
C ILE A 7 -15.42 -0.33 6.72
N GLU A 8 -16.11 0.73 7.14
CA GLU A 8 -17.53 0.65 7.55
C GLU A 8 -18.43 0.19 6.40
N TRP A 9 -18.19 0.67 5.16
CA TRP A 9 -18.89 0.18 3.97
C TRP A 9 -18.61 -1.30 3.72
N LEU A 10 -17.34 -1.74 3.80
CA LEU A 10 -16.99 -3.15 3.67
C LEU A 10 -17.60 -4.01 4.78
N GLN A 11 -17.58 -3.55 6.04
CA GLN A 11 -18.21 -4.24 7.17
C GLN A 11 -19.71 -4.45 6.92
N ARG A 12 -20.41 -3.42 6.43
CA ARG A 12 -21.83 -3.52 6.09
C ARG A 12 -22.07 -4.57 4.99
N ASP A 13 -21.29 -4.54 3.92
CA ASP A 13 -21.50 -5.41 2.77
C ASP A 13 -21.12 -6.86 3.08
N LEU A 14 -20.03 -7.08 3.84
CA LEU A 14 -19.61 -8.39 4.33
C LEU A 14 -20.64 -9.02 5.28
N LYS A 15 -21.34 -8.20 6.08
CA LYS A 15 -22.43 -8.69 6.94
C LYS A 15 -23.56 -9.33 6.14
N ASN A 16 -23.86 -8.84 4.93
CA ASN A 16 -24.92 -9.39 4.07
C ASN A 16 -24.63 -10.82 3.59
N ILE A 17 -23.35 -11.23 3.60
CA ILE A 17 -22.91 -12.60 3.27
C ILE A 17 -22.48 -13.41 4.49
N GLY A 18 -22.83 -12.94 5.70
CA GLY A 18 -22.57 -13.66 6.96
C GLY A 18 -21.18 -13.45 7.56
N VAL A 19 -20.37 -12.53 7.03
CA VAL A 19 -19.04 -12.23 7.59
C VAL A 19 -19.14 -11.06 8.57
N THR A 20 -18.83 -11.31 9.84
CA THR A 20 -18.84 -10.27 10.88
C THR A 20 -17.44 -9.67 11.03
N VAL A 21 -17.29 -8.38 10.69
CA VAL A 21 -16.03 -7.64 10.83
C VAL A 21 -16.06 -6.76 12.08
N HIS A 22 -15.00 -6.80 12.88
CA HIS A 22 -14.79 -5.88 14.02
C HIS A 22 -13.68 -4.88 13.68
N ILE A 23 -14.04 -3.61 13.52
CA ILE A 23 -13.09 -2.55 13.19
C ILE A 23 -12.32 -2.15 14.46
N LYS A 24 -11.00 -2.12 14.38
CA LYS A 24 -10.11 -1.60 15.43
C LYS A 24 -9.25 -0.50 14.86
N THR A 25 -9.30 0.67 15.49
CA THR A 25 -8.47 1.82 15.15
C THR A 25 -7.37 2.01 16.18
N TYR A 26 -6.22 2.49 15.74
CA TYR A 26 -5.08 2.82 16.60
C TYR A 26 -4.57 4.21 16.27
N GLU A 27 -3.84 4.80 17.22
CA GLU A 27 -3.00 5.96 16.92
C GLU A 27 -1.99 5.57 15.82
N TRP A 28 -1.68 6.51 14.90
CA TRP A 28 -0.94 6.25 13.67
C TRP A 28 0.43 5.61 13.89
N VAL A 29 1.26 6.16 14.78
CA VAL A 29 2.60 5.64 15.05
C VAL A 29 2.52 4.22 15.63
N THR A 30 1.54 4.00 16.51
CA THR A 30 1.25 2.67 17.05
C THR A 30 0.86 1.71 15.94
N TYR A 31 -0.03 2.11 15.04
CA TYR A 31 -0.50 1.30 13.91
C TYR A 31 0.63 0.89 12.97
N VAL A 32 1.44 1.86 12.52
CA VAL A 32 2.61 1.59 11.67
C VAL A 32 3.61 0.69 12.39
N GLY A 33 3.82 0.90 13.70
CA GLY A 33 4.65 0.02 14.51
C GLY A 33 4.16 -1.43 14.57
N MET A 34 2.85 -1.67 14.49
CA MET A 34 2.29 -3.03 14.41
C MET A 34 2.61 -3.70 13.07
N LEU A 35 2.71 -2.94 11.97
CA LEU A 35 3.06 -3.51 10.67
C LEU A 35 4.42 -4.21 10.71
N PHE A 36 5.38 -3.65 11.43
CA PHE A 36 6.72 -4.24 11.61
C PHE A 36 6.78 -5.30 12.71
N LYS A 37 5.93 -5.24 13.73
CA LYS A 37 5.93 -6.22 14.84
C LYS A 37 5.13 -7.49 14.52
N GLY A 38 4.23 -7.39 13.55
CA GLY A 38 3.30 -8.45 13.20
C GLY A 38 1.93 -8.23 13.81
N ARG A 39 0.95 -8.88 13.21
CA ARG A 39 -0.47 -8.70 13.55
C ARG A 39 -0.81 -9.30 14.91
N PRO A 40 -1.61 -8.62 15.74
CA PRO A 40 -2.19 -9.24 16.94
C PRO A 40 -3.01 -10.49 16.59
N ALA A 41 -3.05 -11.46 17.50
CA ALA A 41 -3.87 -12.66 17.34
C ALA A 41 -5.35 -12.29 17.06
N GLY A 42 -5.98 -13.01 16.15
CA GLY A 42 -7.37 -12.75 15.72
C GLY A 42 -7.52 -11.57 14.74
N THR A 43 -6.43 -11.01 14.22
CA THR A 43 -6.49 -9.97 13.19
C THR A 43 -6.68 -10.60 11.79
N GLY A 44 -7.85 -10.36 11.19
CA GLY A 44 -8.18 -10.84 9.84
C GLY A 44 -7.49 -10.06 8.71
N GLY A 45 -7.19 -8.79 8.92
CA GLY A 45 -6.54 -7.94 7.93
C GLY A 45 -6.17 -6.56 8.50
N ALA A 46 -5.48 -5.76 7.67
CA ALA A 46 -5.14 -4.37 7.94
C ALA A 46 -5.45 -3.53 6.70
N GLN A 47 -5.81 -2.27 6.91
CA GLN A 47 -6.04 -1.32 5.85
C GLN A 47 -4.96 -0.24 5.91
N LEU A 48 -4.33 0.04 4.79
CA LEU A 48 -3.29 1.05 4.66
C LEU A 48 -3.36 1.63 3.24
N SER A 49 -3.03 2.90 3.09
CA SER A 49 -2.71 3.51 1.80
C SER A 49 -1.18 3.62 1.68
N TRP A 50 -0.68 3.47 0.45
CA TRP A 50 0.72 3.69 0.15
C TRP A 50 0.83 4.32 -1.23
N GLY A 51 1.70 5.32 -1.38
CA GLY A 51 2.08 5.89 -2.66
C GLY A 51 3.59 5.85 -2.81
N MET A 52 4.04 5.23 -3.89
CA MET A 52 5.44 5.16 -4.29
C MET A 52 5.50 5.14 -5.81
N THR A 53 6.36 5.95 -6.42
CA THR A 53 6.55 5.93 -7.89
C THR A 53 7.35 4.71 -8.38
N SER A 54 8.01 4.00 -7.46
CA SER A 54 8.86 2.85 -7.77
C SER A 54 8.11 1.53 -7.62
N ASN A 55 8.26 0.66 -8.64
CA ASN A 55 7.78 -0.72 -8.62
C ASN A 55 8.46 -1.59 -7.53
N TYR A 56 9.50 -1.08 -6.87
CA TYR A 56 10.10 -1.71 -5.68
C TYR A 56 9.09 -1.89 -4.54
N TRP A 57 7.97 -1.15 -4.55
CA TRP A 57 6.88 -1.35 -3.60
C TRP A 57 6.42 -2.82 -3.52
N ASN A 58 6.30 -3.54 -4.64
CA ASN A 58 5.94 -4.96 -4.65
C ASN A 58 6.93 -5.83 -3.86
N ASP A 59 8.22 -5.49 -3.88
CA ASP A 59 9.25 -6.17 -3.06
C ASP A 59 9.01 -5.95 -1.57
N ILE A 60 8.56 -4.76 -1.17
CA ILE A 60 8.33 -4.38 0.22
C ILE A 60 7.13 -5.14 0.81
N VAL A 61 6.03 -5.24 0.05
CA VAL A 61 4.76 -5.75 0.57
C VAL A 61 4.49 -7.23 0.28
N PHE A 62 5.06 -7.82 -0.79
CA PHE A 62 4.73 -9.18 -1.21
C PHE A 62 5.85 -10.21 -1.03
N ARG A 63 7.11 -9.78 -0.89
CA ARG A 63 8.22 -10.71 -0.71
C ARG A 63 8.09 -11.49 0.60
N SER A 64 8.29 -12.81 0.53
CA SER A 64 8.18 -13.69 1.70
C SER A 64 9.16 -13.35 2.82
N THR A 65 10.36 -12.87 2.49
CA THR A 65 11.38 -12.49 3.48
C THR A 65 11.10 -11.15 4.16
N ARG A 66 10.10 -10.39 3.70
CA ARG A 66 9.65 -9.12 4.29
C ARG A 66 8.51 -9.28 5.28
N GLN A 67 8.23 -10.51 5.73
CA GLN A 67 7.27 -10.73 6.80
C GLN A 67 7.78 -10.11 8.11
N PRO A 68 6.88 -9.60 8.98
CA PRO A 68 7.26 -9.18 10.31
C PRO A 68 8.01 -10.29 11.05
N PRO A 69 9.13 -10.00 11.76
CA PRO A 69 9.64 -8.67 12.08
C PRO A 69 10.59 -8.03 11.04
N ASN A 70 10.86 -8.71 9.92
CA ASN A 70 11.87 -8.32 8.93
C ASN A 70 11.35 -7.31 7.89
N GLY A 71 10.06 -7.01 7.89
CA GLY A 71 9.42 -6.06 6.99
C GLY A 71 7.94 -5.88 7.28
N VAL A 72 7.21 -5.37 6.27
CA VAL A 72 5.80 -4.95 6.37
C VAL A 72 4.85 -5.81 5.54
N ASN A 73 5.27 -7.00 5.09
CA ASN A 73 4.37 -8.02 4.53
C ASN A 73 3.46 -8.58 5.65
N TYR A 74 2.52 -7.75 6.09
CA TYR A 74 1.72 -7.92 7.29
C TYR A 74 0.73 -9.09 7.19
N GLY A 75 0.35 -9.47 5.97
CA GLY A 75 -0.49 -10.62 5.68
C GLY A 75 0.23 -11.96 5.84
N PHE A 76 1.56 -11.95 6.05
CA PHE A 76 2.41 -13.14 6.03
C PHE A 76 2.30 -13.92 4.71
N TYR A 77 2.09 -13.19 3.60
CA TYR A 77 2.03 -13.81 2.28
C TYR A 77 3.39 -14.40 1.90
N ALA A 78 3.39 -15.57 1.28
CA ALA A 78 4.60 -16.21 0.78
C ALA A 78 4.25 -17.08 -0.42
N ASN A 79 4.82 -16.75 -1.57
CA ASN A 79 4.68 -17.53 -2.79
C ASN A 79 6.06 -17.58 -3.50
N PRO A 80 6.71 -18.75 -3.59
CA PRO A 80 8.03 -18.88 -4.22
C PRO A 80 8.08 -18.40 -5.68
N GLN A 81 6.97 -18.49 -6.41
CA GLN A 81 6.86 -17.97 -7.77
C GLN A 81 6.94 -16.44 -7.77
N VAL A 82 6.24 -15.79 -6.84
CA VAL A 82 6.30 -14.33 -6.68
C VAL A 82 7.70 -13.89 -6.28
N ASP A 83 8.33 -14.55 -5.31
CA ASP A 83 9.71 -14.23 -4.92
C ASP A 83 10.69 -14.32 -6.11
N LYS A 84 10.57 -15.38 -6.92
CA LYS A 84 11.37 -15.56 -8.13
C LYS A 84 11.13 -14.45 -9.16
N LEU A 85 9.88 -14.07 -9.40
CA LEU A 85 9.54 -12.98 -10.32
C LEU A 85 10.08 -11.64 -9.83
N LEU A 86 10.02 -11.38 -8.52
CA LEU A 86 10.60 -10.19 -7.90
C LEU A 86 12.14 -10.16 -8.04
N ASP A 87 12.82 -11.29 -7.90
CA ASP A 87 14.27 -11.39 -8.11
C ASP A 87 14.66 -11.10 -9.58
N GLN A 88 13.88 -11.62 -10.52
CA GLN A 88 14.04 -11.34 -11.95
C GLN A 88 13.81 -9.85 -12.23
N ALA A 89 12.72 -9.28 -11.71
CA ALA A 89 12.37 -7.88 -11.93
C ALA A 89 13.41 -6.90 -11.39
N ARG A 90 14.08 -7.26 -10.28
CA ARG A 90 15.18 -6.47 -9.70
C ARG A 90 16.45 -6.50 -10.56
N SER A 91 16.66 -7.56 -11.32
CA SER A 91 17.85 -7.76 -12.14
C SER A 91 17.62 -7.38 -13.61
N GLU A 92 16.39 -7.01 -13.97
CA GLU A 92 16.00 -6.61 -15.32
C GLU A 92 16.23 -5.11 -15.55
N PHE A 93 16.98 -4.78 -16.60
CA PHE A 93 17.34 -3.41 -16.98
C PHE A 93 16.44 -2.85 -18.08
N ASN A 94 15.72 -3.69 -18.82
CA ASN A 94 14.73 -3.25 -19.79
C ASN A 94 13.40 -2.93 -19.09
N ASP A 95 12.97 -1.67 -19.17
CA ASP A 95 11.76 -1.21 -18.49
C ASP A 95 10.49 -1.95 -18.91
N THR A 96 10.34 -2.25 -20.20
CA THR A 96 9.16 -2.95 -20.72
C THR A 96 9.11 -4.40 -20.21
N ALA A 97 10.25 -5.10 -20.22
CA ALA A 97 10.35 -6.46 -19.70
C ALA A 97 10.10 -6.49 -18.19
N ARG A 98 10.70 -5.55 -17.45
CA ARG A 98 10.51 -5.39 -16.01
C ARG A 98 9.04 -5.12 -15.64
N ALA A 99 8.37 -4.24 -16.38
CA ALA A 99 6.95 -3.99 -16.20
C ALA A 99 6.07 -5.22 -16.53
N GLY A 100 6.52 -6.10 -17.42
CA GLY A 100 5.88 -7.41 -17.65
C GLY A 100 5.96 -8.31 -16.42
N LEU A 101 7.13 -8.38 -15.78
CA LEU A 101 7.34 -9.19 -14.57
C LEU A 101 6.48 -8.70 -13.40
N TYR A 102 6.42 -7.38 -13.17
CA TYR A 102 5.57 -6.83 -12.11
C TYR A 102 4.07 -7.04 -12.37
N ARG A 103 3.61 -6.97 -13.63
CA ARG A 103 2.23 -7.31 -13.98
C ARG A 103 1.88 -8.75 -13.65
N GLU A 104 2.81 -9.68 -13.84
CA GLU A 104 2.60 -11.07 -13.47
C GLU A 104 2.58 -11.26 -11.94
N VAL A 105 3.42 -10.54 -11.21
CA VAL A 105 3.35 -10.49 -9.74
C VAL A 105 1.97 -9.99 -9.30
N ASP A 106 1.47 -8.88 -9.84
CA ASP A 106 0.17 -8.32 -9.46
C ASP A 106 -0.98 -9.29 -9.80
N ARG A 107 -0.91 -9.97 -10.96
CA ARG A 107 -1.88 -10.98 -11.37
C ARG A 107 -1.97 -12.13 -10.36
N ILE A 108 -0.82 -12.65 -9.92
CA ILE A 108 -0.77 -13.74 -8.94
C ILE A 108 -1.27 -13.24 -7.58
N VAL A 109 -0.69 -12.16 -7.06
CA VAL A 109 -0.92 -11.70 -5.68
C VAL A 109 -2.35 -11.19 -5.50
N MET A 110 -2.85 -10.37 -6.42
CA MET A 110 -4.16 -9.71 -6.29
C MET A 110 -5.28 -10.49 -6.98
N GLY A 111 -4.96 -11.26 -8.02
CA GLY A 111 -5.94 -12.03 -8.80
C GLY A 111 -6.10 -13.46 -8.30
N ASP A 112 -5.04 -14.25 -8.38
CA ASP A 112 -5.11 -15.69 -8.09
C ASP A 112 -5.16 -15.98 -6.58
N ASP A 113 -4.24 -15.37 -5.82
CA ASP A 113 -4.06 -15.64 -4.39
C ASP A 113 -4.91 -14.72 -3.51
N VAL A 114 -5.34 -13.56 -4.03
CA VAL A 114 -6.12 -12.53 -3.32
C VAL A 114 -5.48 -12.13 -1.99
N ALA A 115 -4.15 -12.13 -1.94
CA ALA A 115 -3.38 -11.80 -0.74
C ALA A 115 -3.37 -10.30 -0.42
N PHE A 116 -3.72 -9.47 -1.41
CA PHE A 116 -3.89 -8.04 -1.28
C PHE A 116 -5.19 -7.61 -1.96
N TRP A 117 -6.00 -6.80 -1.26
CA TRP A 117 -7.26 -6.30 -1.79
C TRP A 117 -7.11 -4.82 -2.18
N PRO A 118 -6.91 -4.49 -3.47
CA PRO A 118 -6.88 -3.11 -3.93
C PRO A 118 -8.29 -2.51 -3.85
N ILE A 119 -8.47 -1.45 -3.05
CA ILE A 119 -9.77 -0.80 -2.88
C ILE A 119 -9.92 0.41 -3.81
N CYS A 120 -8.95 1.32 -3.82
CA CYS A 120 -8.95 2.49 -4.69
C CYS A 120 -7.54 3.06 -4.88
N ASN A 121 -7.36 3.83 -5.95
CA ASN A 121 -6.29 4.81 -6.08
C ASN A 121 -6.92 6.20 -5.92
N ASP A 122 -6.61 6.91 -4.85
CA ASP A 122 -7.21 8.20 -4.56
C ASP A 122 -6.43 9.37 -5.17
N LEU A 123 -7.12 10.51 -5.28
CA LEU A 123 -6.51 11.75 -5.75
C LEU A 123 -5.96 12.52 -4.55
N ASN A 124 -4.71 12.95 -4.64
CA ASN A 124 -4.09 13.82 -3.63
C ASN A 124 -4.53 15.28 -3.85
N ILE A 125 -5.64 15.68 -3.23
CA ILE A 125 -6.18 17.03 -3.33
C ILE A 125 -5.37 17.97 -2.42
N VAL A 126 -4.63 18.88 -3.04
CA VAL A 126 -3.87 19.92 -2.33
C VAL A 126 -4.57 21.27 -2.46
N VAL A 127 -4.86 21.89 -1.32
CA VAL A 127 -5.43 23.24 -1.26
C VAL A 127 -4.34 24.23 -0.86
N LEU A 128 -4.11 25.23 -1.69
CA LEU A 128 -3.08 26.26 -1.48
C LEU A 128 -3.72 27.64 -1.36
N ASN A 129 -3.12 28.48 -0.50
CA ASN A 129 -3.45 29.91 -0.50
C ASN A 129 -3.07 30.53 -1.87
N LYS A 130 -3.86 31.49 -2.36
CA LYS A 130 -3.61 32.21 -3.62
C LYS A 130 -2.23 32.88 -3.70
N LYS A 131 -1.57 33.15 -2.57
CA LYS A 131 -0.21 33.72 -2.50
C LYS A 131 0.90 32.68 -2.68
N VAL A 132 0.62 31.39 -2.50
CA VAL A 132 1.62 30.34 -2.69
C VAL A 132 1.88 30.16 -4.18
N ARG A 133 3.16 30.20 -4.53
CA ARG A 133 3.68 30.02 -5.89
C ARG A 133 4.80 28.99 -5.86
N GLY A 134 5.07 28.36 -7.00
CA GLY A 134 6.18 27.39 -7.13
C GLY A 134 5.96 26.04 -6.43
N PHE A 135 4.76 25.76 -5.88
CA PHE A 135 4.46 24.44 -5.34
C PHE A 135 4.27 23.41 -6.46
N VAL A 136 4.95 22.29 -6.33
CA VAL A 136 4.82 21.12 -7.19
C VAL A 136 4.27 19.99 -6.35
N ASN A 137 3.15 19.40 -6.76
CA ASN A 137 2.60 18.20 -6.13
C ASN A 137 3.28 16.97 -6.76
N PRO A 138 4.25 16.30 -6.09
CA PRO A 138 4.82 15.09 -6.63
C PRO A 138 3.78 13.96 -6.61
N PRO A 139 3.90 12.95 -7.49
CA PRO A 139 3.09 11.73 -7.45
C PRO A 139 3.55 10.78 -6.33
N GLU A 140 3.71 11.31 -5.11
CA GLU A 140 4.24 10.64 -3.92
C GLU A 140 3.42 11.04 -2.69
N GLU A 141 3.57 10.33 -1.57
CA GLU A 141 2.87 10.65 -0.30
C GLU A 141 3.56 11.75 0.55
N TRP A 142 4.61 12.38 0.04
CA TRP A 142 5.31 13.49 0.70
C TRP A 142 5.19 14.82 -0.06
N PHE A 143 5.47 15.92 0.63
CA PHE A 143 5.53 17.25 0.03
C PHE A 143 6.97 17.68 -0.21
N GLN A 144 7.25 18.20 -1.41
CA GLN A 144 8.48 18.93 -1.66
C GLN A 144 8.27 20.42 -1.36
N LEU A 145 8.97 20.92 -0.34
CA LEU A 145 8.87 22.30 0.12
C LEU A 145 10.08 23.18 -0.23
N SER A 146 10.93 22.74 -1.16
CA SER A 146 12.13 23.48 -1.57
C SER A 146 11.87 24.57 -2.62
N THR A 147 10.82 24.42 -3.43
CA THR A 147 10.44 25.34 -4.51
C THR A 147 9.33 26.36 -4.17
N PRO A 148 8.42 26.12 -3.19
CA PRO A 148 7.36 27.07 -2.88
C PRO A 148 7.87 28.39 -2.31
N TRP A 149 7.19 29.48 -2.64
CA TRP A 149 7.39 30.81 -2.06
C TRP A 149 6.06 31.56 -1.91
N ILE A 150 6.06 32.64 -1.12
CA ILE A 150 4.89 33.46 -0.83
C ILE A 150 4.99 34.77 -1.62
N ALA A 151 4.03 35.04 -2.49
CA ALA A 151 3.90 36.33 -3.16
C ALA A 151 3.42 37.42 -2.19
N GLY A 152 3.99 38.62 -2.33
CA GLY A 152 3.58 39.84 -1.62
C GLY A 152 2.08 40.11 -1.75
#